data_AF-A0A428RGC4-F1
#
_entry.id   AF-A0A428RGC4-F1
#
_cell.length_a   1.000
_cell.length_b   1.000
_cell.length_c   1.000
_cell.angle_alpha   90.00
_cell.angle_beta   90.00
_cell.angle_gamma   90.00
#
_symmetry.space_group_name_H-M   'P 1'
#
loop_
_entity.id
_entity.type
_entity.pdbx_description
1 polymer ?
#
loop_
_entity_poly.entity_id
_entity_poly.type
_entity_poly.pdbx_seq_one_letter_code
_entity_poly.pdbx_strand_id
1 'polypeptide(L)'
;MAWIATVAYSSKYDEQVTQALLAIALSPSVSAAPLPSESAYDLSQGHEVQNTRLGSIADSAALSFDRTPAARLVPRPHEQDHQIANRRRQEYTNMKHKAGRLFEAELSLQWPCEHPHAPSDRDIASYIDTPKAMRSVVGEWKNWYDKREFCGYLANLTERIEEVPVDRSMVNGSFAQPTILPKSQSLGFVSVDDLLRHSQAPTTPTRSSLISKISRGRSTSSGEITKLIPLLDFLDDKAELGFERRYLGELRQSLDSLKDHMSWELAQDHASTLPMVFQEHLLQCEMNVKSIYEALSNALNQIQQNIPAAIQQAIQNIRYRPRICPMFFLEQLRTSR
;
A
#
# COMPACT_ATOMS: atom_id res chain seq x y z
N MET A 1 14.37 1.87 4.03
CA MET A 1 14.74 2.44 5.35
C MET A 1 13.68 2.28 6.43
N ALA A 2 12.38 2.54 6.18
CA ALA A 2 11.33 2.36 7.19
C ALA A 2 11.34 0.98 7.88
N TRP A 3 11.54 -0.09 7.11
CA TRP A 3 11.61 -1.47 7.63
C TRP A 3 12.80 -1.73 8.56
N ILE A 4 13.97 -1.15 8.27
CA ILE A 4 15.17 -1.29 9.14
C ILE A 4 14.93 -0.56 10.47
N ALA A 5 14.28 0.60 10.43
CA ALA A 5 13.88 1.30 11.66
C ALA A 5 12.90 0.43 12.48
N THR A 6 11.91 -0.20 11.85
CA THR A 6 11.00 -1.12 12.54
C THR A 6 11.74 -2.29 13.20
N VAL A 7 12.74 -2.87 12.54
CA VAL A 7 13.57 -3.94 13.13
C VAL A 7 14.40 -3.41 14.31
N ALA A 8 14.98 -2.22 14.18
CA ALA A 8 15.77 -1.57 15.23
C ALA A 8 14.97 -1.25 16.50
N TYR A 9 13.67 -0.93 16.37
CA TYR A 9 12.76 -0.64 17.49
C TYR A 9 11.90 -1.85 17.92
N SER A 10 12.12 -3.02 17.33
CA SER A 10 11.40 -4.24 17.69
C SER A 10 11.85 -4.75 19.06
N SER A 11 10.91 -5.32 19.83
CA SER A 11 11.26 -6.05 21.06
C SER A 11 12.11 -7.31 20.80
N LYS A 12 12.15 -7.77 19.54
CA LYS A 12 13.02 -8.86 19.06
C LYS A 12 14.24 -8.32 18.30
N TYR A 13 14.72 -7.14 18.69
CA TYR A 13 15.88 -6.51 18.08
C TYR A 13 17.10 -7.45 18.16
N ASP A 14 17.76 -7.60 17.02
CA ASP A 14 19.05 -8.25 16.89
C ASP A 14 20.00 -7.24 16.23
N GLU A 15 21.06 -6.88 16.95
CA GLU A 15 22.04 -5.90 16.50
C GLU A 15 22.76 -6.35 15.23
N GLN A 16 23.14 -7.62 15.17
CA GLN A 16 23.88 -8.17 14.05
C GLN A 16 23.01 -8.22 12.79
N VAL A 17 21.75 -8.63 12.92
CA VAL A 17 20.78 -8.62 11.82
C VAL A 17 20.54 -7.19 11.32
N THR A 18 20.37 -6.23 12.23
CA THR A 18 20.10 -4.83 11.86
C THR A 18 21.29 -4.21 11.15
N GLN A 19 22.52 -4.45 11.64
CA GLN A 19 23.75 -4.00 11.02
C GLN A 19 23.96 -4.63 9.65
N ALA A 20 23.73 -5.94 9.51
CA ALA A 20 23.82 -6.63 8.22
C ALA A 20 22.84 -6.06 7.18
N LEU A 21 21.57 -5.88 7.57
CA LEU A 21 20.56 -5.27 6.69
C LEU A 21 20.94 -3.83 6.30
N LEU A 22 21.49 -3.05 7.23
CA LEU A 22 21.96 -1.70 6.95
C LEU A 22 23.17 -1.70 6.01
N ALA A 23 24.15 -2.59 6.21
CA ALA A 23 25.32 -2.72 5.36
C ALA A 23 24.93 -3.12 3.93
N ILE A 24 24.02 -4.08 3.78
CA ILE A 24 23.45 -4.49 2.49
C ILE A 24 22.72 -3.31 1.82
N ALA A 25 21.88 -2.59 2.56
CA ALA A 25 21.10 -1.48 2.02
C ALA A 25 21.94 -0.25 1.63
N LEU A 26 23.07 -0.03 2.32
CA LEU A 26 23.99 1.06 2.04
C LEU A 26 25.06 0.70 1.00
N SER A 27 25.22 -0.58 0.67
CA SER A 27 26.21 -1.02 -0.31
C SER A 27 25.81 -0.60 -1.73
N PRO A 28 26.63 0.21 -2.42
CA PRO A 28 26.38 0.57 -3.81
C PRO A 28 26.35 -0.65 -4.74
N SER A 29 27.20 -1.65 -4.50
CA SER A 29 27.28 -2.87 -5.32
C SER A 29 25.96 -3.64 -5.28
N VAL A 30 25.39 -3.81 -4.08
CA VAL A 30 24.12 -4.52 -3.91
C VAL A 30 22.95 -3.70 -4.44
N SER A 31 22.91 -2.39 -4.15
CA SER A 31 21.82 -1.51 -4.61
C SER A 31 21.75 -1.37 -6.14
N ALA A 32 22.86 -1.58 -6.84
CA ALA A 32 22.95 -1.54 -8.29
C ALA A 32 22.50 -2.84 -8.97
N ALA A 33 22.18 -3.90 -8.22
CA ALA A 33 21.66 -5.12 -8.79
C ALA A 33 20.29 -4.86 -9.44
N PRO A 34 20.10 -5.20 -10.73
CA PRO A 34 18.83 -4.99 -11.41
C PRO A 34 17.76 -5.87 -10.75
N LEU A 35 16.60 -5.28 -10.49
CA LEU A 35 15.46 -6.04 -9.98
C LEU A 35 14.92 -6.98 -11.07
N PRO A 36 14.42 -8.17 -10.70
CA PRO A 36 13.72 -9.04 -11.62
C PRO A 36 12.50 -8.33 -12.23
N SER A 37 12.24 -8.59 -13.52
CA SER A 37 11.17 -7.92 -14.28
C SER A 37 9.76 -8.29 -13.83
N GLU A 38 9.57 -9.51 -13.31
CA GLU A 38 8.26 -10.00 -12.90
C GLU A 38 7.98 -9.73 -11.42
N SER A 39 6.72 -9.47 -11.10
CA SER A 39 6.28 -9.15 -9.73
C SER A 39 6.04 -10.38 -8.85
N ALA A 40 5.90 -11.56 -9.46
CA ALA A 40 5.62 -12.81 -8.75
C ALA A 40 6.21 -14.02 -9.48
N TYR A 41 6.73 -14.97 -8.69
CA TYR A 41 7.29 -16.22 -9.17
C TYR A 41 6.70 -17.39 -8.37
N ASP A 42 6.15 -18.40 -9.05
CA ASP A 42 5.71 -19.63 -8.41
C ASP A 42 6.90 -20.56 -8.17
N LEU A 43 7.50 -20.52 -6.98
CA LEU A 43 8.68 -21.33 -6.67
C LEU A 43 8.42 -22.85 -6.57
N SER A 44 7.16 -23.30 -6.71
CA SER A 44 6.81 -24.73 -6.62
C SER A 44 7.26 -25.55 -7.84
N GLN A 45 7.40 -24.93 -9.02
CA GLN A 45 7.96 -25.60 -10.19
C GLN A 45 9.45 -25.28 -10.37
N GLY A 46 10.20 -26.22 -10.92
CA GLY A 46 11.63 -26.06 -11.22
C GLY A 46 11.93 -24.96 -12.25
N HIS A 47 13.24 -24.70 -12.44
CA HIS A 47 13.79 -23.69 -13.36
C HIS A 47 14.42 -24.32 -14.62
N GLU A 48 14.33 -25.64 -14.78
CA GLU A 48 14.80 -26.37 -15.94
C GLU A 48 13.62 -26.89 -16.77
N VAL A 49 13.84 -27.04 -18.07
CA VAL A 49 12.88 -27.65 -18.99
C VAL A 49 12.63 -29.10 -18.58
N GLN A 50 11.36 -29.44 -18.41
CA GLN A 50 10.96 -30.81 -18.10
C GLN A 50 10.56 -31.55 -19.37
N ASN A 51 11.42 -32.47 -19.84
CA ASN A 51 11.16 -33.26 -21.04
C ASN A 51 9.85 -34.06 -20.94
N THR A 52 9.50 -34.56 -19.76
CA THR A 52 8.22 -35.25 -19.51
C THR A 52 7.01 -34.35 -19.79
N ARG A 53 7.12 -33.04 -19.50
CA ARG A 53 6.08 -32.05 -19.77
C ARG A 53 5.98 -31.76 -21.26
N LEU A 54 7.12 -31.60 -21.93
CA LEU A 54 7.18 -31.43 -23.39
C LEU A 54 6.57 -32.63 -24.13
N GLY A 55 6.88 -33.85 -23.68
CA GLY A 55 6.28 -35.07 -24.21
C GLY A 55 4.76 -35.14 -24.01
N SER A 56 4.28 -34.78 -22.81
CA SER A 56 2.84 -34.68 -22.56
C SER A 56 2.15 -33.66 -23.47
N ILE A 57 2.80 -32.53 -23.76
CA ILE A 57 2.27 -31.52 -24.68
C ILE A 57 2.22 -32.10 -26.11
N ALA A 58 3.30 -32.73 -26.57
CA ALA A 58 3.36 -33.39 -27.87
C ALA A 58 2.26 -34.45 -28.03
N ASP A 59 2.03 -35.26 -26.99
CA ASP A 59 0.98 -36.28 -26.98
C ASP A 59 -0.43 -35.69 -27.07
N SER A 60 -0.69 -34.59 -26.36
CA SER A 60 -1.98 -33.88 -26.39
C SER A 60 -2.25 -33.16 -27.73
N ALA A 61 -1.18 -32.86 -28.46
CA ALA A 61 -1.21 -32.22 -29.78
C ALA A 61 -1.04 -33.22 -30.93
N ALA A 62 -0.99 -34.53 -30.64
CA ALA A 62 -0.85 -35.55 -31.66
C ALA A 62 -2.04 -35.54 -32.64
N LEU A 63 -1.74 -35.69 -33.93
CA LEU A 63 -2.75 -35.78 -34.97
C LEU A 63 -3.51 -37.11 -34.89
N SER A 64 -4.79 -37.07 -35.27
CA SER A 64 -5.59 -38.29 -35.39
C SER A 64 -5.01 -39.21 -36.46
N PHE A 65 -5.13 -40.51 -36.25
CA PHE A 65 -4.60 -41.54 -37.15
C PHE A 65 -4.93 -41.27 -38.63
N ASP A 66 -6.18 -40.92 -38.93
CA ASP A 66 -6.68 -40.69 -40.30
C ASP A 66 -5.99 -39.52 -41.03
N ARG A 67 -5.39 -38.58 -40.29
CA ARG A 67 -4.69 -37.41 -40.83
C ARG A 67 -3.20 -37.67 -41.06
N THR A 68 -2.69 -38.83 -40.69
CA THR A 68 -1.25 -39.14 -40.77
C THR A 68 -0.87 -39.95 -42.01
N PRO A 69 0.40 -39.90 -42.45
CA PRO A 69 0.90 -40.74 -43.53
C PRO A 69 0.72 -42.25 -43.26
N ALA A 70 0.78 -42.67 -41.99
CA ALA A 70 0.60 -44.07 -41.58
C ALA A 70 -0.76 -44.66 -42.00
N ALA A 71 -1.83 -43.85 -42.00
CA ALA A 71 -3.15 -44.29 -42.48
C ALA A 71 -3.18 -44.54 -44.00
N ARG A 72 -2.27 -43.92 -44.75
CA ARG A 72 -2.21 -43.95 -46.23
C ARG A 72 -1.28 -45.04 -46.78
N LEU A 73 -0.70 -45.89 -45.92
CA LEU A 73 0.20 -46.95 -46.38
C LEU A 73 -0.53 -47.94 -47.29
N VAL A 74 0.05 -48.22 -48.46
CA VAL A 74 -0.50 -49.16 -49.45
C VAL A 74 -0.34 -50.60 -48.94
N PRO A 75 -1.29 -51.51 -49.25
CA PRO A 75 -1.13 -52.94 -48.98
C PRO A 75 0.13 -53.52 -49.64
N ARG A 76 0.80 -54.43 -48.95
CA ARG A 76 1.88 -55.24 -49.53
C ARG A 76 1.28 -56.41 -50.35
N PRO A 77 2.03 -56.98 -51.30
CA PRO A 77 1.59 -58.19 -51.99
C PRO A 77 1.29 -59.31 -50.98
N HIS A 78 0.11 -59.93 -51.09
CA HIS A 78 -0.38 -61.02 -50.21
C HIS A 78 -0.70 -60.60 -48.76
N GLU A 79 -0.80 -59.30 -48.46
CA GLU A 79 -1.22 -58.80 -47.15
C GLU A 79 -2.74 -58.86 -47.00
N GLN A 80 -3.24 -59.47 -45.91
CA GLN A 80 -4.68 -59.49 -45.61
C GLN A 80 -5.13 -58.19 -44.93
N ASP A 81 -6.43 -57.89 -44.98
CA ASP A 81 -7.02 -56.65 -44.44
C ASP A 81 -6.69 -56.40 -42.96
N HIS A 82 -6.71 -57.45 -42.13
CA HIS A 82 -6.35 -57.32 -40.72
C HIS A 82 -4.84 -57.05 -40.53
N GLN A 83 -4.00 -57.56 -41.42
CA GLN A 83 -2.54 -57.38 -41.36
C GLN A 83 -2.16 -55.94 -41.74
N ILE A 84 -2.78 -55.37 -42.78
CA ILE A 84 -2.56 -53.96 -43.13
C ILE A 84 -3.06 -53.02 -42.05
N ALA A 85 -4.24 -53.29 -41.45
CA ALA A 85 -4.76 -52.47 -40.36
C ALA A 85 -3.81 -52.47 -39.15
N ASN A 86 -3.31 -53.65 -38.75
CA ASN A 86 -2.33 -53.78 -37.68
C ASN A 86 -1.02 -53.05 -38.00
N ARG A 87 -0.48 -53.23 -39.21
CA ARG A 87 0.75 -52.56 -39.64
C ARG A 87 0.63 -51.05 -39.64
N ARG A 88 -0.48 -50.50 -40.16
CA ARG A 88 -0.73 -49.05 -40.16
C ARG A 88 -0.81 -48.50 -38.74
N ARG A 89 -1.47 -49.21 -37.83
CA ARG A 89 -1.59 -48.78 -36.42
C ARG A 89 -0.24 -48.83 -35.69
N GLN A 90 0.54 -49.87 -35.94
CA GLN A 90 1.89 -50.00 -35.39
C GLN A 90 2.83 -48.90 -35.92
N GLU A 91 2.78 -48.62 -37.23
CA GLU A 91 3.56 -47.53 -37.83
C GLU A 91 3.18 -46.18 -37.22
N TYR A 92 1.88 -45.90 -37.07
CA TYR A 92 1.41 -44.68 -36.43
C TYR A 92 1.94 -44.53 -35.00
N THR A 93 1.84 -45.58 -34.17
CA THR A 93 2.34 -45.52 -32.79
C THR A 93 3.85 -45.28 -32.75
N ASN A 94 4.62 -45.99 -33.58
CA ASN A 94 6.08 -45.84 -33.63
C ASN A 94 6.50 -44.45 -34.10
N MET A 95 5.90 -43.95 -35.17
CA MET A 95 6.23 -42.65 -35.74
C MET A 95 5.74 -41.50 -34.88
N LYS A 96 4.56 -41.63 -34.24
CA LYS A 96 4.10 -40.67 -33.23
C LYS A 96 5.10 -40.57 -32.07
N HIS A 97 5.56 -41.70 -31.55
CA HIS A 97 6.53 -41.70 -30.45
C HIS A 97 7.90 -41.13 -30.88
N LYS A 98 8.34 -41.43 -32.11
CA LYS A 98 9.55 -40.83 -32.69
C LYS A 98 9.41 -39.31 -32.83
N ALA A 99 8.29 -38.83 -33.37
CA ALA A 99 7.98 -37.42 -33.53
C ALA A 99 7.94 -36.69 -32.18
N GLY A 100 7.37 -37.30 -31.13
CA GLY A 100 7.39 -36.75 -29.77
C GLY A 100 8.81 -36.58 -29.22
N ARG A 101 9.67 -37.61 -29.36
CA ARG A 101 11.07 -37.51 -28.92
C ARG A 101 11.88 -36.49 -29.70
N LEU A 102 11.63 -36.35 -31.01
CA LEU A 102 12.27 -35.32 -31.83
C LEU A 102 11.81 -33.93 -31.42
N PHE A 103 10.51 -33.74 -31.17
CA PHE A 103 9.94 -32.50 -30.67
C PHE A 103 10.56 -32.08 -29.33
N GLU A 104 10.69 -33.02 -28.38
CA GLU A 104 11.38 -32.79 -27.12
C GLU A 104 12.84 -32.41 -27.34
N ALA A 105 13.58 -33.17 -28.15
CA ALA A 105 15.00 -32.92 -28.40
C ALA A 105 15.26 -31.56 -29.07
N GLU A 106 14.47 -31.19 -30.09
CA GLU A 106 14.61 -29.91 -30.78
C GLU A 106 14.30 -28.72 -29.87
N LEU A 107 13.32 -28.85 -28.98
CA LEU A 107 13.04 -27.79 -28.01
C LEU A 107 14.11 -27.72 -26.93
N SER A 108 14.52 -28.85 -26.35
CA SER A 108 15.53 -28.86 -25.29
C SER A 108 16.90 -28.34 -25.76
N LEU A 109 17.23 -28.46 -27.04
CA LEU A 109 18.43 -27.85 -27.64
C LEU A 109 18.38 -26.31 -27.69
N GLN A 110 17.19 -25.72 -27.70
CA GLN A 110 17.02 -24.27 -27.70
C GLN A 110 17.14 -23.67 -26.30
N TRP A 111 17.17 -24.50 -25.26
CA TRP A 111 17.31 -24.02 -23.89
C TRP A 111 18.77 -23.61 -23.60
N PRO A 112 19.04 -22.45 -22.96
CA PRO A 112 18.09 -21.43 -22.49
C PRO A 112 17.88 -20.33 -23.55
N CYS A 113 16.65 -20.20 -24.03
CA CYS A 113 16.20 -19.11 -24.90
C CYS A 113 14.90 -18.55 -24.32
N GLU A 114 14.65 -17.26 -24.43
CA GLU A 114 13.40 -16.65 -23.95
C GLU A 114 12.20 -17.08 -24.78
N HIS A 115 12.36 -17.14 -26.10
CA HIS A 115 11.29 -17.40 -27.06
C HIS A 115 11.64 -18.63 -27.92
N PRO A 116 11.08 -19.81 -27.61
CA PRO A 116 11.38 -21.02 -28.37
C PRO A 116 10.75 -20.96 -29.76
N HIS A 117 11.49 -21.43 -30.76
CA HIS A 117 11.05 -21.54 -32.13
C HIS A 117 10.38 -22.90 -32.36
N ALA A 118 9.38 -22.89 -33.24
CA ALA A 118 8.67 -24.10 -33.62
C ALA A 118 9.60 -25.09 -34.35
N PRO A 119 9.62 -26.37 -33.94
CA PRO A 119 10.31 -27.43 -34.66
C PRO A 119 9.88 -27.47 -36.12
N SER A 120 10.86 -27.55 -37.03
CA SER A 120 10.65 -27.46 -38.48
C SER A 120 10.73 -28.83 -39.18
N ASP A 121 11.05 -29.89 -38.45
CA ASP A 121 11.16 -31.23 -39.01
C ASP A 121 9.80 -31.74 -39.55
N ARG A 122 9.85 -32.30 -40.76
CA ARG A 122 8.68 -32.85 -41.44
C ARG A 122 8.12 -34.08 -40.72
N ASP A 123 8.96 -34.89 -40.10
CA ASP A 123 8.55 -36.04 -39.30
C ASP A 123 7.72 -35.59 -38.09
N ILE A 124 8.05 -34.46 -37.48
CA ILE A 124 7.26 -33.86 -36.39
C ILE A 124 5.91 -33.37 -36.92
N ALA A 125 5.93 -32.51 -37.95
CA ALA A 125 4.70 -31.91 -38.51
C ALA A 125 3.72 -32.94 -39.11
N SER A 126 4.21 -34.13 -39.47
CA SER A 126 3.39 -35.22 -40.02
C SER A 126 2.55 -35.97 -38.97
N TYR A 127 2.93 -35.88 -37.69
CA TYR A 127 2.29 -36.63 -36.60
C TYR A 127 1.85 -35.75 -35.42
N ILE A 128 2.38 -34.54 -35.30
CA ILE A 128 2.07 -33.58 -34.23
C ILE A 128 1.57 -32.27 -34.86
N ASP A 129 0.49 -31.72 -34.32
CA ASP A 129 0.03 -30.36 -34.63
C ASP A 129 0.98 -29.36 -33.95
N THR A 130 2.07 -29.00 -34.63
CA THR A 130 3.11 -28.09 -34.10
C THR A 130 2.54 -26.74 -33.65
N PRO A 131 1.64 -26.06 -34.40
CA PRO A 131 1.00 -24.82 -33.92
C PRO A 131 0.19 -25.00 -32.62
N LYS A 132 -0.53 -26.11 -32.46
CA LYS A 132 -1.25 -26.41 -31.22
C LYS A 132 -0.29 -26.72 -30.07
N ALA A 133 0.76 -27.50 -30.32
CA ALA A 133 1.77 -27.86 -29.33
C ALA A 133 2.50 -26.60 -28.82
N MET A 134 2.98 -25.75 -29.73
CA MET A 134 3.76 -24.56 -29.40
C MET A 134 2.98 -23.55 -28.55
N ARG A 135 1.66 -23.43 -28.72
CA ARG A 135 0.82 -22.58 -27.84
C ARG A 135 0.89 -23.02 -26.38
N SER A 136 1.00 -24.32 -26.12
CA SER A 136 1.14 -24.84 -24.75
C SER A 136 2.58 -24.74 -24.27
N VAL A 137 3.56 -24.99 -25.15
CA VAL A 137 5.00 -24.86 -24.83
C VAL A 137 5.32 -23.44 -24.41
N VAL A 138 4.91 -22.41 -25.15
CA VAL A 138 5.27 -21.01 -24.86
C VAL A 138 4.87 -20.59 -23.44
N GLY A 139 3.71 -21.04 -22.95
CA GLY A 139 3.26 -20.74 -21.58
C GLY A 139 4.16 -21.37 -20.51
N GLU A 140 4.45 -22.67 -20.64
CA GLU A 140 5.34 -23.38 -19.69
C GLU A 140 6.80 -22.88 -19.80
N TRP A 141 7.24 -22.57 -21.02
CA TRP A 141 8.59 -22.12 -21.31
C TRP A 141 8.90 -20.78 -20.67
N LYS A 142 7.97 -19.82 -20.76
CA LYS A 142 8.10 -18.53 -20.08
C LYS A 142 8.26 -18.72 -18.56
N ASN A 143 7.46 -19.61 -17.96
CA ASN A 143 7.58 -19.89 -16.52
C ASN A 143 8.96 -20.46 -16.15
N TRP A 144 9.52 -21.39 -16.94
CA TRP A 144 10.87 -21.89 -16.69
C TRP A 144 11.92 -20.80 -16.88
N TYR A 145 11.81 -19.99 -17.94
CA TYR A 145 12.77 -18.94 -18.27
C TYR A 145 12.80 -17.86 -17.20
N ASP A 146 11.64 -17.35 -16.81
CA ASP A 146 11.49 -16.32 -15.77
C ASP A 146 12.11 -16.79 -14.44
N LYS A 147 11.96 -18.07 -14.08
CA LYS A 147 12.58 -18.65 -12.88
C LYS A 147 14.08 -18.78 -12.99
N ARG A 148 14.59 -19.16 -14.15
CA ARG A 148 16.03 -19.21 -14.39
C ARG A 148 16.65 -17.82 -14.22
N GLU A 149 16.00 -16.79 -14.77
CA GLU A 149 16.43 -15.40 -14.58
C GLU A 149 16.36 -14.98 -13.10
N PHE A 150 15.30 -15.38 -12.38
CA PHE A 150 15.21 -15.15 -10.94
C PHE A 150 16.33 -15.85 -10.14
N CYS A 151 16.66 -17.10 -10.47
CA CYS A 151 17.80 -17.79 -9.88
C CYS A 151 19.13 -17.09 -10.18
N GLY A 152 19.31 -16.60 -11.41
CA GLY A 152 20.47 -15.80 -11.80
C GLY A 152 20.57 -14.49 -11.02
N TYR A 153 19.43 -13.82 -10.81
CA TYR A 153 19.34 -12.64 -9.95
C TYR A 153 19.76 -12.96 -8.51
N LEU A 154 19.25 -14.04 -7.91
CA LEU A 154 19.62 -14.42 -6.54
C LEU A 154 21.10 -14.77 -6.41
N ALA A 155 21.68 -15.44 -7.40
CA ALA A 155 23.12 -15.74 -7.43
C ALA A 155 23.96 -14.46 -7.50
N ASN A 156 23.63 -13.55 -8.42
CA ASN A 156 24.29 -12.25 -8.56
C ASN A 156 24.13 -11.38 -7.29
N LEU A 157 22.95 -11.41 -6.67
CA LEU A 157 22.71 -10.73 -5.41
C LEU A 157 23.61 -11.28 -4.29
N THR A 158 23.74 -12.61 -4.22
CA THR A 158 24.58 -13.28 -3.22
C THR A 158 26.05 -12.93 -3.41
N GLU A 159 26.55 -12.98 -4.64
CA GLU A 159 27.93 -12.58 -4.99
C GLU A 159 28.22 -11.13 -4.58
N ARG A 160 27.30 -10.20 -4.86
CA ARG A 160 27.44 -8.80 -4.46
C ARG A 160 27.39 -8.58 -2.94
N ILE A 161 26.65 -9.42 -2.22
CA ILE A 161 26.62 -9.40 -0.76
C ILE A 161 27.96 -9.90 -0.20
N GLU A 162 28.56 -10.91 -0.82
CA GLU A 162 29.88 -11.42 -0.42
C GLU A 162 31.01 -10.38 -0.63
N GLU A 163 30.88 -9.50 -1.61
CA GLU A 163 31.78 -8.37 -1.83
C GLU A 163 31.69 -7.28 -0.76
N VAL A 164 30.63 -7.25 0.06
CA VAL A 164 30.49 -6.25 1.12
C VAL A 164 31.61 -6.48 2.14
N PRO A 165 32.48 -5.48 2.38
CA PRO A 165 33.62 -5.64 3.26
C PRO A 165 33.14 -5.86 4.70
N VAL A 166 33.24 -7.09 5.17
CA VAL A 166 33.02 -7.44 6.57
C VAL A 166 34.39 -7.57 7.23
N ASP A 167 34.70 -6.67 8.15
CA ASP A 167 35.92 -6.79 8.95
C ASP A 167 35.77 -7.95 9.95
N ARG A 168 36.33 -9.11 9.58
CA ARG A 168 36.27 -10.33 10.39
C ARG A 168 37.14 -10.26 11.65
N SER A 169 37.89 -9.17 11.86
CA SER A 169 38.73 -8.99 13.04
C SER A 169 37.94 -8.61 14.32
N MET A 170 36.68 -8.20 14.20
CA MET A 170 35.85 -7.74 15.34
C MET A 170 35.04 -8.84 16.05
N VAL A 171 35.32 -10.13 15.82
CA VAL A 171 34.52 -11.24 16.40
C VAL A 171 34.56 -11.28 17.95
N ASN A 172 35.53 -10.60 18.59
CA ASN A 172 35.65 -10.53 20.06
C ASN A 172 35.63 -9.10 20.64
N GLY A 173 35.31 -8.09 19.84
CA GLY A 173 35.28 -6.71 20.33
C GLY A 173 33.94 -6.40 20.97
N SER A 174 33.89 -6.14 22.28
CA SER A 174 32.75 -5.40 22.84
C SER A 174 32.61 -4.12 22.02
N PHE A 175 31.49 -3.94 21.34
CA PHE A 175 31.24 -2.74 20.56
C PHE A 175 31.32 -1.55 21.52
N ALA A 176 32.41 -0.78 21.42
CA ALA A 176 32.49 0.49 22.09
C ALA A 176 31.40 1.35 21.47
N GLN A 177 30.36 1.62 22.27
CA GLN A 177 29.30 2.53 21.90
C GLN A 177 29.96 3.78 21.31
N PRO A 178 29.61 4.19 20.08
CA PRO A 178 30.25 5.34 19.48
C PRO A 178 30.09 6.49 20.47
N THR A 179 31.20 7.01 20.97
CA THR A 179 31.15 8.27 21.71
C THR A 179 30.83 9.32 20.66
N ILE A 180 29.54 9.52 20.42
CA ILE A 180 29.02 10.60 19.60
C ILE A 180 29.39 11.86 20.38
N LEU A 181 30.57 12.40 20.10
CA LEU A 181 30.92 13.73 20.56
C LEU A 181 29.87 14.65 19.94
N PRO A 182 29.08 15.41 20.73
CA PRO A 182 28.12 16.33 20.18
C PRO A 182 28.88 17.45 19.47
N LYS A 183 29.23 17.25 18.20
CA LYS A 183 29.55 18.33 17.28
C LYS A 183 28.28 19.17 17.22
N SER A 184 28.33 20.37 17.81
CA SER A 184 27.36 21.46 17.68
C SER A 184 26.10 21.04 16.92
N GLN A 185 25.11 20.51 17.66
CA GLN A 185 23.90 19.94 17.10
C GLN A 185 23.28 20.92 16.10
N SER A 186 23.40 20.65 14.80
CA SER A 186 22.39 21.14 13.87
C SER A 186 21.11 20.44 14.29
N LEU A 187 20.10 21.18 14.74
CA LEU A 187 18.83 20.63 15.17
C LEU A 187 18.32 19.66 14.11
N GLY A 188 18.38 18.36 14.41
CA GLY A 188 18.00 17.28 13.50
C GLY A 188 16.49 17.17 13.32
N PHE A 189 15.72 18.01 13.99
CA PHE A 189 14.28 18.16 13.83
C PHE A 189 13.89 19.60 14.23
N VAL A 190 12.82 20.12 13.63
CA VAL A 190 12.20 21.40 14.04
C VAL A 190 10.98 21.06 14.88
N SER A 191 10.91 21.58 16.11
CA SER A 191 9.74 21.38 16.97
C SER A 191 8.50 22.10 16.39
N VAL A 192 7.32 21.61 16.73
CA VAL A 192 6.05 22.27 16.41
C VAL A 192 6.00 23.65 17.07
N ASP A 193 6.50 23.78 18.30
CA ASP A 193 6.58 25.05 19.03
C ASP A 193 7.45 26.07 18.30
N ASP A 194 8.60 25.64 17.76
CA ASP A 194 9.52 26.52 17.04
C ASP A 194 8.86 27.04 15.75
N LEU A 195 8.11 26.19 15.04
CA LEU A 195 7.41 26.60 13.84
C LEU A 195 6.30 27.61 14.13
N LEU A 196 5.51 27.38 15.17
CA LEU A 196 4.39 28.26 15.54
C LEU A 196 4.89 29.60 16.08
N ARG A 197 5.90 29.61 16.96
CA ARG A 197 6.49 30.83 17.54
C ARG A 197 7.11 31.76 16.51
N HIS A 198 7.61 31.21 15.40
CA HIS A 198 8.28 31.97 14.35
C HIS A 198 7.41 32.20 13.10
N SER A 199 6.15 31.78 13.14
CA SER A 199 5.15 32.04 12.10
C SER A 199 4.35 33.31 12.42
N GLN A 200 3.96 34.05 11.38
CA GLN A 200 3.05 35.19 11.55
C GLN A 200 1.61 34.67 11.67
N ALA A 201 0.84 35.23 12.61
CA ALA A 201 -0.58 34.90 12.73
C ALA A 201 -1.30 35.19 11.40
N PRO A 202 -1.98 34.20 10.80
CA PRO A 202 -2.67 34.41 9.54
C PRO A 202 -3.88 35.33 9.74
N THR A 203 -4.09 36.23 8.79
CA THR A 203 -5.33 37.02 8.72
C THR A 203 -6.47 36.10 8.27
N THR A 204 -7.24 35.56 9.21
CA THR A 204 -8.42 34.76 8.86
C THR A 204 -9.55 35.67 8.38
N PRO A 205 -10.18 35.39 7.23
CA PRO A 205 -11.33 36.17 6.80
C PRO A 205 -12.51 35.90 7.75
N THR A 206 -12.92 36.90 8.53
CA THR A 206 -14.16 36.83 9.31
C THR A 206 -15.35 36.84 8.34
N ARG A 207 -15.93 35.67 8.07
CA ARG A 207 -17.13 35.55 7.23
C ARG A 207 -18.38 35.41 8.08
N SER A 208 -19.37 36.25 7.80
CA SER A 208 -20.69 36.26 8.43
C SER A 208 -21.43 34.96 8.10
N SER A 209 -21.92 34.25 9.12
CA SER A 209 -22.71 33.02 8.94
C SER A 209 -24.11 33.34 8.42
N LEU A 210 -24.48 32.80 7.26
CA LEU A 210 -25.84 32.91 6.73
C LEU A 210 -26.92 32.30 7.64
N ILE A 211 -26.55 31.34 8.50
CA ILE A 211 -27.47 30.74 9.48
C ILE A 211 -28.01 31.79 10.46
N SER A 212 -27.21 32.81 10.81
CA SER A 212 -27.65 33.89 11.71
C SER A 212 -28.84 34.68 11.16
N LYS A 213 -29.07 34.65 9.84
CA LYS A 213 -30.18 35.34 9.18
C LYS A 213 -31.50 34.56 9.21
N ILE A 214 -31.45 33.24 9.45
CA ILE A 214 -32.62 32.34 9.44
C ILE A 214 -33.00 31.83 10.84
N SER A 215 -32.14 32.05 11.83
CA SER A 215 -32.38 31.72 13.23
C SER A 215 -33.17 32.84 13.92
N ARG A 216 -34.34 32.51 14.47
CA ARG A 216 -35.09 33.42 15.34
C ARG A 216 -34.85 33.01 16.79
N GLY A 217 -34.32 33.91 17.59
CA GLY A 217 -34.20 33.71 19.03
C GLY A 217 -35.59 33.78 19.67
N ARG A 218 -36.07 32.67 20.21
CA ARG A 218 -37.21 32.62 21.12
C ARG A 218 -36.66 32.57 22.54
N SER A 219 -37.01 33.56 23.36
CA SER A 219 -36.78 33.50 24.80
C SER A 219 -37.59 32.33 25.34
N THR A 220 -36.94 31.40 26.05
CA THR A 220 -37.62 30.30 26.74
C THR A 220 -38.73 30.90 27.60
N SER A 221 -39.98 30.48 27.35
CA SER A 221 -41.15 31.13 27.93
C SER A 221 -41.06 31.17 29.45
N SER A 222 -40.90 32.39 29.97
CA SER A 222 -40.82 32.72 31.40
C SER A 222 -41.92 32.03 32.24
N GLY A 223 -43.09 31.75 31.66
CA GLY A 223 -44.23 31.11 32.34
C GLY A 223 -44.02 29.66 32.83
N GLU A 224 -43.11 28.89 32.26
CA GLU A 224 -42.81 27.52 32.73
C GLU A 224 -41.72 27.52 33.80
N ILE A 225 -40.66 28.32 33.59
CA ILE A 225 -39.57 28.52 34.55
C ILE A 225 -40.09 29.14 35.85
N THR A 226 -41.05 30.07 35.77
CA THR A 226 -41.67 30.71 36.95
C THR A 226 -42.54 29.77 37.78
N LYS A 227 -43.06 28.67 37.20
CA LYS A 227 -43.82 27.64 37.94
C LYS A 227 -42.91 26.62 38.65
N LEU A 228 -41.69 26.46 38.15
CA LEU A 228 -40.72 25.50 38.69
C LEU A 228 -40.04 26.05 39.96
N ILE A 229 -39.92 27.37 40.10
CA ILE A 229 -39.34 28.01 41.29
C ILE A 229 -40.13 27.71 42.58
N PRO A 230 -41.46 27.90 42.65
CA PRO A 230 -42.26 27.54 43.84
C PRO A 230 -42.22 26.05 44.19
N LEU A 231 -42.05 25.19 43.18
CA LEU A 231 -41.95 23.74 43.38
C LEU A 231 -40.60 23.37 44.01
N LEU A 232 -39.52 24.02 43.59
CA LEU A 232 -38.21 23.87 44.22
C LEU A 232 -38.21 24.37 45.66
N ASP A 233 -38.90 25.48 45.96
CA ASP A 233 -39.06 25.99 47.33
C ASP A 233 -39.81 24.99 48.21
N PHE A 234 -40.90 24.40 47.71
CA PHE A 234 -41.65 23.36 48.43
C PHE A 234 -40.82 22.08 48.67
N LEU A 235 -39.98 21.69 47.72
CA LEU A 235 -39.10 20.53 47.87
C LEU A 235 -37.95 20.81 48.84
N ASP A 236 -37.47 22.05 48.91
CA ASP A 236 -36.45 22.48 49.87
C ASP A 236 -36.97 22.36 51.32
N ASP A 237 -38.21 22.78 51.55
CA ASP A 237 -38.89 22.69 52.85
C ASP A 237 -39.08 21.24 53.33
N LYS A 238 -39.12 20.29 52.38
CA LYS A 238 -39.27 18.85 52.65
C LYS A 238 -37.96 18.07 52.63
N ALA A 239 -36.84 18.69 52.27
CA ALA A 239 -35.55 18.03 52.18
C ALA A 239 -34.95 17.85 53.59
N GLU A 240 -34.85 16.60 54.03
CA GLU A 240 -34.31 16.23 55.34
C GLU A 240 -32.82 15.88 55.25
N LEU A 241 -32.36 15.41 54.08
CA LEU A 241 -31.01 14.89 53.90
C LEU A 241 -30.10 15.89 53.17
N GLY A 242 -28.82 15.92 53.57
CA GLY A 242 -27.85 16.91 53.04
C GLY A 242 -27.56 16.80 51.54
N PHE A 243 -27.72 15.61 50.95
CA PHE A 243 -27.55 15.41 49.51
C PHE A 243 -28.77 15.91 48.72
N GLU A 244 -29.98 15.87 49.28
CA GLU A 244 -31.21 16.39 48.65
C GLU A 244 -31.12 17.90 48.51
N ARG A 245 -30.68 18.59 49.57
CA ARG A 245 -30.44 20.04 49.53
C ARG A 245 -29.36 20.43 48.53
N ARG A 246 -28.28 19.63 48.43
CA ARG A 246 -27.23 19.86 47.43
C ARG A 246 -27.78 19.70 46.02
N TYR A 247 -28.55 18.65 45.76
CA TYR A 247 -29.18 18.42 44.47
C TYR A 247 -30.15 19.55 44.09
N LEU A 248 -30.98 20.01 45.04
CA LEU A 248 -31.87 21.15 44.81
C LEU A 248 -31.10 22.46 44.53
N GLY A 249 -29.97 22.68 45.22
CA GLY A 249 -29.08 23.81 44.94
C GLY A 249 -28.47 23.79 43.53
N GLU A 250 -27.97 22.63 43.09
CA GLU A 250 -27.47 22.43 41.73
C GLU A 250 -28.59 22.61 40.69
N LEU A 251 -29.81 22.15 41.00
CA LEU A 251 -30.96 22.30 40.14
C LEU A 251 -31.40 23.77 40.00
N ARG A 252 -31.33 24.56 41.07
CA ARG A 252 -31.54 26.02 41.01
C ARG A 252 -30.49 26.71 40.14
N GLN A 253 -29.22 26.33 40.28
CA GLN A 253 -28.14 26.88 39.44
C GLN A 253 -28.31 26.54 37.96
N SER A 254 -28.77 25.31 37.67
CA SER A 254 -29.13 24.90 36.31
C SER A 254 -30.31 25.72 35.76
N LEU A 255 -31.31 25.99 36.59
CA LEU A 255 -32.48 26.78 36.22
C LEU A 255 -32.11 28.25 35.95
N ASP A 256 -31.23 28.85 36.75
CA ASP A 256 -30.74 30.21 36.51
C ASP A 256 -29.93 30.29 35.21
N SER A 257 -29.11 29.28 34.92
CA SER A 257 -28.39 29.18 33.65
C SER A 257 -29.34 29.03 32.45
N LEU A 258 -30.49 28.38 32.65
CA LEU A 258 -31.51 28.18 31.63
C LEU A 258 -32.32 29.46 31.35
N LYS A 259 -32.50 30.36 32.33
CA LYS A 259 -33.21 31.64 32.14
C LYS A 259 -32.58 32.51 31.06
N ASP A 260 -31.25 32.49 30.97
CA ASP A 260 -30.48 33.26 29.98
C ASP A 260 -30.32 32.51 28.65
N HIS A 261 -30.86 31.29 28.55
CA HIS A 261 -30.69 30.45 27.37
C HIS A 261 -31.69 30.83 26.28
N MET A 262 -31.19 31.41 25.18
CA MET A 262 -32.01 31.65 23.99
C MET A 262 -32.23 30.34 23.24
N SER A 263 -33.48 29.93 23.09
CA SER A 263 -33.83 28.84 22.18
C SER A 263 -33.84 29.37 20.75
N TRP A 264 -32.99 28.83 19.89
CA TRP A 264 -32.94 29.21 18.49
C TRP A 264 -33.85 28.29 17.70
N GLU A 265 -34.96 28.84 17.20
CA GLU A 265 -35.85 28.13 16.30
C GLU A 265 -35.59 28.61 14.87
N LEU A 266 -35.76 27.70 13.90
CA LEU A 266 -35.79 28.09 12.50
C LEU A 266 -37.05 28.92 12.24
N ALA A 267 -36.91 30.08 11.60
CA ALA A 267 -38.06 30.83 11.11
C ALA A 267 -38.80 30.00 10.05
N GLN A 268 -39.96 29.44 10.40
CA GLN A 268 -40.78 28.60 9.51
C GLN A 268 -41.32 29.37 8.29
N ASP A 269 -41.28 30.70 8.31
CA ASP A 269 -41.73 31.61 7.25
C ASP A 269 -40.98 31.42 5.91
N HIS A 270 -39.89 30.65 5.91
CA HIS A 270 -38.97 30.46 4.78
C HIS A 270 -38.78 28.99 4.38
N ALA A 271 -39.73 28.10 4.72
CA ALA A 271 -39.60 26.65 4.51
C ALA A 271 -39.18 26.24 3.09
N SER A 272 -39.64 26.96 2.07
CA SER A 272 -39.28 26.71 0.66
C SER A 272 -37.87 27.15 0.26
N THR A 273 -37.28 28.13 0.97
CA THR A 273 -35.92 28.64 0.68
C THR A 273 -34.85 28.02 1.59
N LEU A 274 -35.24 27.32 2.66
CA LEU A 274 -34.33 26.62 3.58
C LEU A 274 -33.33 25.69 2.89
N PRO A 275 -33.72 24.80 1.95
CA PRO A 275 -32.76 23.89 1.32
C PRO A 275 -31.66 24.65 0.56
N MET A 276 -32.03 25.74 -0.11
CA MET A 276 -31.09 26.57 -0.87
C MET A 276 -30.15 27.33 0.08
N VAL A 277 -30.67 27.86 1.20
CA VAL A 277 -29.86 28.54 2.21
C VAL A 277 -28.87 27.58 2.89
N PHE A 278 -29.30 26.35 3.20
CA PHE A 278 -28.42 25.32 3.75
C PHE A 278 -27.35 24.89 2.76
N GLN A 279 -27.70 24.73 1.48
CA GLN A 279 -26.74 24.38 0.44
C GLN A 279 -25.68 25.48 0.25
N GLU A 280 -26.11 26.74 0.21
CA GLU A 280 -25.21 27.89 0.12
C GLU A 280 -24.33 28.01 1.37
N HIS A 281 -24.90 27.80 2.56
CA HIS A 281 -24.14 27.83 3.81
C HIS A 281 -23.11 26.70 3.88
N LEU A 282 -23.45 25.49 3.43
CA LEU A 282 -22.52 24.37 3.34
C LEU A 282 -21.34 24.71 2.43
N LEU A 283 -21.62 25.25 1.23
CA LEU A 283 -20.59 25.66 0.28
C LEU A 283 -19.68 26.74 0.88
N GLN A 284 -20.26 27.71 1.58
CA GLN A 284 -19.49 28.72 2.30
C GLN A 284 -18.63 28.12 3.42
N CYS A 285 -19.12 27.13 4.15
CA CYS A 285 -18.35 26.44 5.18
C CYS A 285 -17.17 25.68 4.58
N GLU A 286 -17.38 24.94 3.49
CA GLU A 286 -16.32 24.21 2.79
C GLU A 286 -15.24 25.16 2.27
N MET A 287 -15.66 26.25 1.61
CA MET A 287 -14.74 27.30 1.15
C MET A 287 -13.99 27.95 2.31
N ASN A 288 -14.65 28.16 3.45
CA ASN A 288 -14.05 28.77 4.62
C ASN A 288 -12.99 27.85 5.24
N VAL A 289 -13.29 26.56 5.41
CA VAL A 289 -12.33 25.56 5.91
C VAL A 289 -11.10 25.51 5.02
N LYS A 290 -11.30 25.46 3.70
CA LYS A 290 -10.20 25.46 2.73
C LYS A 290 -9.37 26.75 2.82
N SER A 291 -10.02 27.91 2.86
CA SER A 291 -9.35 29.21 2.96
C SER A 291 -8.55 29.36 4.27
N ILE A 292 -9.09 28.89 5.39
CA ILE A 292 -8.40 28.91 6.69
C ILE A 292 -7.18 27.99 6.64
N TYR A 293 -7.33 26.79 6.10
CA TYR A 293 -6.23 25.83 5.98
C TYR A 293 -5.09 26.37 5.09
N GLU A 294 -5.43 26.98 3.95
CA GLU A 294 -4.45 27.61 3.07
C GLU A 294 -3.75 28.79 3.74
N ALA A 295 -4.48 29.64 4.47
CA ALA A 295 -3.90 30.77 5.21
C ALA A 295 -2.93 30.30 6.31
N LEU A 296 -3.32 29.28 7.09
CA LEU A 296 -2.46 28.66 8.11
C LEU A 296 -1.21 28.01 7.49
N SER A 297 -1.37 27.29 6.39
CA SER A 297 -0.26 26.65 5.69
C SER A 297 0.72 27.68 5.12
N ASN A 298 0.21 28.79 4.56
CA ASN A 298 1.03 29.88 4.05
C ASN A 298 1.79 30.60 5.17
N ALA A 299 1.14 30.84 6.31
CA ALA A 299 1.77 31.42 7.50
C ALA A 299 2.96 30.58 8.01
N LEU A 300 2.83 29.25 8.03
CA LEU A 300 3.91 28.35 8.40
C LEU A 300 5.05 28.28 7.37
N ASN A 301 4.79 28.70 6.13
CA ASN A 301 5.81 28.76 5.09
C ASN A 301 6.55 30.11 5.06
N GLN A 302 5.90 31.18 5.53
CA GLN A 302 6.46 32.54 5.62
C GLN A 302 7.08 32.81 6.99
N ILE A 303 8.14 32.08 7.29
CA ILE A 303 8.82 32.15 8.58
C ILE A 303 9.67 33.44 8.64
N GLN A 304 9.57 34.19 9.74
CA GLN A 304 10.20 35.52 9.88
C GLN A 304 11.74 35.45 9.85
N GLN A 305 12.38 36.48 9.31
CA GLN A 305 13.83 36.56 9.06
C GLN A 305 14.72 36.67 10.33
N ASN A 306 14.16 36.61 11.53
CA ASN A 306 14.87 36.78 12.80
C ASN A 306 15.06 35.45 13.55
N ILE A 307 15.66 34.46 12.89
CA ILE A 307 15.84 33.11 13.44
C ILE A 307 17.34 32.76 13.47
N PRO A 308 17.81 32.05 14.50
CA PRO A 308 19.17 31.50 14.51
C PRO A 308 19.47 30.73 13.21
N ALA A 309 20.62 30.99 12.58
CA ALA A 309 20.97 30.44 11.27
C ALA A 309 20.84 28.90 11.18
N ALA A 310 21.07 28.19 12.29
CA ALA A 310 20.89 26.74 12.38
C ALA A 310 19.43 26.28 12.21
N ILE A 311 18.48 26.99 12.81
CA ILE A 311 17.04 26.70 12.69
C ILE A 311 16.57 27.08 11.28
N GLN A 312 17.05 28.19 10.72
CA GLN A 312 16.73 28.60 9.35
C GLN A 312 17.19 27.55 8.32
N GLN A 313 18.40 27.00 8.47
CA GLN A 313 18.91 25.92 7.62
C GLN A 313 18.13 24.60 7.79
N ALA A 314 17.73 24.25 9.01
CA ALA A 314 16.89 23.08 9.27
C ALA A 314 15.49 23.22 8.65
N ILE A 315 14.90 24.41 8.75
CA ILE A 315 13.58 24.73 8.19
C ILE A 315 13.55 24.72 6.66
N GLN A 316 14.64 25.13 6.00
CA GLN A 316 14.80 25.07 4.53
C GLN A 316 14.95 23.64 4.02
N ASN A 317 15.49 22.74 4.85
CA ASN A 317 15.61 21.33 4.53
C ASN A 317 14.29 20.60 4.82
N ILE A 318 13.54 20.29 3.76
CA ILE A 318 12.22 19.61 3.79
C ILE A 318 12.21 18.34 4.66
N ARG A 319 13.37 17.68 4.82
CA ARG A 319 13.51 16.44 5.62
C ARG A 319 13.35 16.63 7.13
N TYR A 320 13.42 17.85 7.66
CA TYR A 320 13.38 18.12 9.10
C TYR A 320 12.09 18.82 9.57
N ARG A 321 11.12 19.04 8.66
CA ARG A 321 9.83 19.64 8.99
C ARG A 321 8.79 18.58 9.39
N PRO A 322 7.92 18.86 10.37
CA PRO A 322 6.76 18.04 10.65
C PRO A 322 5.77 18.09 9.49
N ARG A 323 4.98 17.02 9.36
CA ARG A 323 3.95 16.92 8.32
C ARG A 323 2.80 17.88 8.64
N ILE A 324 2.68 18.94 7.87
CA ILE A 324 1.57 19.90 7.96
C ILE A 324 0.33 19.28 7.32
N CYS A 325 -0.72 19.05 8.10
CA CYS A 325 -2.01 18.53 7.66
C CYS A 325 -3.15 19.12 8.52
N PRO A 326 -4.43 18.95 8.16
CA PRO A 326 -5.53 19.46 8.99
C PRO A 326 -5.48 18.95 10.44
N MET A 327 -5.14 17.67 10.63
CA MET A 327 -5.00 17.07 11.96
C MET A 327 -3.89 17.72 12.79
N PHE A 328 -2.78 18.12 12.16
CA PHE A 328 -1.69 18.83 12.82
C PHE A 328 -2.19 20.10 13.52
N PHE A 329 -3.03 20.90 12.85
CA PHE A 329 -3.59 22.12 13.46
C PHE A 329 -4.61 21.81 14.56
N LEU A 330 -5.44 20.79 14.37
CA LEU A 330 -6.44 20.38 15.36
C LEU A 330 -5.80 19.84 16.64
N GLU A 331 -4.67 19.14 16.54
CA GLU A 331 -3.90 18.67 17.71
C GLU A 331 -3.38 19.83 18.57
N GLN A 332 -3.06 20.98 17.96
CA GLN A 332 -2.62 22.17 18.71
C GLN A 332 -3.76 22.90 19.43
N LEU A 333 -5.02 22.63 19.07
CA LEU A 333 -6.19 23.18 19.77
C LEU A 333 -6.55 22.40 21.03
N ARG A 334 -5.98 21.20 21.19
CA ARG A 334 -6.15 20.40 22.40
C ARG A 334 -5.34 21.06 23.50
N THR A 335 -5.97 21.90 24.32
CA THR A 335 -5.42 22.32 25.60
C THR A 335 -5.32 21.09 26.51
N SER A 336 -4.18 20.41 26.46
CA SER A 336 -3.78 19.49 27.52
C SER A 336 -2.89 20.23 28.51
N ARG A 337 -3.58 20.68 29.58
CA ARG A 337 -3.18 20.82 30.99
C ARG A 337 -1.89 21.56 31.36
#